data_AF-R0KLF5-F1
#
_entry.id   AF-R0KLF5-F1
#
_cell.length_a   1.000
_cell.length_b   1.000
_cell.length_c   1.000
_cell.angle_alpha   90.00
_cell.angle_beta   90.00
_cell.angle_gamma   90.00
#
_symmetry.space_group_name_H-M   'P 1'
#
loop_
_entity.id
_entity.type
_entity.pdbx_description
1 polymer ?
#
loop_
_entity_poly.entity_id
_entity_poly.type
_entity_poly.pdbx_seq_one_letter_code
_entity_poly.pdbx_strand_id
1 'polypeptide(L)'
;MVDDPKDLLSKLDIPFFNNNLEYINLWITYYQTTKDIGILFLMKYKKISNDYYWLYLELANFYKKKGKEGLSVYILQKGIENKVYKNEILIEVLKNYEGIEPVTENYAHKYLYPKGFKALGKIWNEFINVNYCKEGILKNGTECISLEEYRFLSRKSGWVINRGCMKIECMRGSGEEGCVKGSGEEGCVKGECI
;
A
#
# COMPACT_ATOMS: atom_id res chain seq x y z
N MET A 1 -17.39 -11.61 -23.93
CA MET A 1 -16.15 -11.04 -24.46
C MET A 1 -15.29 -10.68 -23.26
N VAL A 2 -14.00 -10.97 -23.29
CA VAL A 2 -13.08 -10.51 -22.24
C VAL A 2 -12.79 -9.05 -22.57
N ASP A 3 -13.32 -8.13 -21.77
CA ASP A 3 -13.07 -6.71 -21.92
C ASP A 3 -11.56 -6.44 -21.95
N ASP A 4 -11.09 -5.64 -22.90
CA ASP A 4 -9.67 -5.30 -23.07
C ASP A 4 -9.16 -4.71 -21.74
N PRO A 5 -8.04 -5.22 -21.17
CA PRO A 5 -7.41 -4.65 -19.97
C PRO A 5 -7.25 -3.13 -19.98
N LYS A 6 -7.22 -2.51 -21.17
CA LYS A 6 -7.19 -1.05 -21.33
C LYS A 6 -8.35 -0.33 -20.66
N ASP A 7 -9.55 -0.90 -20.67
CA ASP A 7 -10.73 -0.24 -20.07
C ASP A 7 -10.59 -0.18 -18.54
N LEU A 8 -10.05 -1.23 -17.93
CA LEU A 8 -9.70 -1.27 -16.50
C LEU A 8 -8.58 -0.28 -16.16
N LEU A 9 -7.57 -0.15 -17.03
CA LEU A 9 -6.44 0.73 -16.75
C LEU A 9 -6.78 2.21 -16.94
N SER A 10 -7.73 2.55 -17.82
CA SER A 10 -8.08 3.93 -18.17
C SER A 10 -8.56 4.78 -16.99
N LYS A 11 -9.20 4.15 -16.00
CA LYS A 11 -9.82 4.81 -14.83
C LYS A 11 -9.14 4.47 -13.50
N LEU A 12 -8.03 3.72 -13.53
CA LEU A 12 -7.40 3.13 -12.35
C LEU A 12 -6.95 4.17 -11.31
N ASP A 13 -6.46 5.32 -11.76
CA ASP A 13 -5.90 6.37 -10.91
C ASP A 13 -6.87 7.54 -10.68
N ILE A 14 -8.16 7.36 -10.99
CA ILE A 14 -9.19 8.40 -10.86
C ILE A 14 -10.10 8.04 -9.67
N PRO A 15 -9.98 8.72 -8.51
CA PRO A 15 -10.70 8.35 -7.28
C PRO A 15 -12.22 8.29 -7.41
N PHE A 16 -12.80 9.12 -8.29
CA PHE A 16 -14.23 9.13 -8.58
C PHE A 16 -14.77 7.75 -8.98
N PHE A 17 -13.98 6.95 -9.71
CA PHE A 17 -14.41 5.63 -10.17
C PHE A 17 -14.20 4.52 -9.15
N ASN A 18 -13.44 4.73 -8.08
CA ASN A 18 -13.04 3.66 -7.15
C ASN A 18 -14.22 2.87 -6.58
N ASN A 19 -15.34 3.54 -6.30
CA ASN A 19 -16.56 2.91 -5.79
C ASN A 19 -17.75 2.98 -6.76
N ASN A 20 -17.50 3.30 -8.03
CA ASN A 20 -18.53 3.27 -9.07
C ASN A 20 -18.91 1.82 -9.38
N LEU A 21 -20.20 1.48 -9.32
CA LEU A 21 -20.67 0.10 -9.45
C LEU A 21 -20.40 -0.50 -10.84
N GLU A 22 -20.54 0.28 -11.91
CA GLU A 22 -20.26 -0.18 -13.28
C GLU A 22 -18.78 -0.53 -13.42
N TYR A 23 -17.91 0.34 -12.90
CA TYR A 23 -16.47 0.08 -12.91
C TYR A 23 -16.10 -1.14 -12.07
N ILE A 24 -16.65 -1.27 -10.85
CA ILE A 24 -16.48 -2.47 -10.02
C ILE A 24 -16.94 -3.73 -10.78
N ASN A 25 -18.07 -3.68 -11.48
CA ASN A 25 -18.57 -4.83 -12.25
C ASN A 25 -17.62 -5.26 -13.38
N LEU A 26 -16.90 -4.32 -14.02
CA LEU A 26 -15.85 -4.65 -14.97
C LEU A 26 -14.72 -5.44 -14.30
N TRP A 27 -14.25 -4.99 -13.12
CA TRP A 27 -13.24 -5.70 -12.34
C TRP A 27 -13.70 -7.09 -11.91
N ILE A 28 -14.96 -7.21 -11.45
CA ILE A 28 -15.56 -8.49 -11.07
C ILE A 28 -15.58 -9.45 -12.26
N THR A 29 -16.06 -8.99 -13.42
CA THR A 29 -16.17 -9.81 -14.64
C THR A 29 -14.80 -10.28 -15.10
N TYR A 30 -13.81 -9.39 -15.08
CA TYR A 30 -12.43 -9.72 -15.45
C TYR A 30 -11.79 -10.73 -14.48
N TYR A 31 -11.96 -10.54 -13.17
CA TYR A 31 -11.48 -11.49 -12.17
C TYR A 31 -12.20 -12.84 -12.29
N GLN A 32 -13.51 -12.85 -12.55
CA GLN A 32 -14.26 -14.10 -12.72
C GLN A 32 -13.77 -14.91 -13.91
N THR A 33 -13.34 -14.24 -14.97
CA THR A 33 -12.80 -14.86 -16.19
C THR A 33 -11.37 -15.38 -15.99
N THR A 34 -10.49 -14.56 -15.41
CA THR A 34 -9.06 -14.89 -15.29
C THR A 34 -8.71 -15.69 -14.04
N LYS A 35 -9.51 -15.54 -12.97
CA LYS A 35 -9.24 -16.04 -11.62
C LYS A 35 -7.87 -15.60 -11.07
N ASP A 36 -7.34 -14.49 -11.57
CA ASP A 36 -6.05 -13.95 -11.14
C ASP A 36 -6.18 -13.20 -9.81
N ILE A 37 -5.57 -13.75 -8.76
CA ILE A 37 -5.55 -13.14 -7.42
C ILE A 37 -4.87 -11.76 -7.41
N GLY A 38 -3.95 -11.51 -8.34
CA GLY A 38 -3.30 -10.21 -8.51
C GLY A 38 -4.30 -9.09 -8.74
N ILE A 39 -5.46 -9.39 -9.34
CA ILE A 39 -6.56 -8.45 -9.55
C ILE A 39 -7.17 -8.01 -8.21
N LEU A 40 -7.40 -8.93 -7.27
CA LEU A 40 -7.92 -8.56 -5.94
C LEU A 40 -6.92 -7.69 -5.17
N PHE A 41 -5.63 -8.02 -5.26
CA PHE A 41 -4.57 -7.18 -4.67
C PHE A 41 -4.49 -5.81 -5.33
N LEU A 42 -4.65 -5.74 -6.65
CA LEU A 42 -4.66 -4.46 -7.37
C LEU A 42 -5.85 -3.60 -6.95
N MET A 43 -7.05 -4.18 -6.89
CA MET A 43 -8.25 -3.49 -6.42
C MET A 43 -8.04 -2.96 -5.01
N LYS A 44 -7.52 -3.79 -4.09
CA LYS A 44 -7.25 -3.35 -2.72
C LYS A 44 -6.18 -2.25 -2.65
N TYR A 45 -5.09 -2.40 -3.39
CA TYR A 45 -3.99 -1.44 -3.44
C TYR A 45 -4.43 -0.07 -4.00
N LYS A 46 -5.29 -0.07 -5.03
CA LYS A 46 -5.85 1.14 -5.64
C LYS A 46 -7.13 1.64 -4.97
N LYS A 47 -7.54 1.01 -3.87
CA LYS A 47 -8.78 1.31 -3.13
C LYS A 47 -10.05 1.23 -3.98
N ILE A 48 -10.05 0.38 -5.00
CA ILE A 48 -11.22 0.07 -5.83
C ILE A 48 -12.10 -0.90 -5.06
N SER A 49 -13.42 -0.69 -5.08
CA SER A 49 -14.39 -1.49 -4.32
C SER A 49 -14.15 -1.46 -2.80
N ASN A 50 -13.46 -0.44 -2.27
CA ASN A 50 -13.16 -0.38 -0.84
C ASN A 50 -14.42 -0.13 0.02
N ASP A 51 -15.49 0.40 -0.59
CA ASP A 51 -16.78 0.64 0.08
C ASP A 51 -17.85 -0.38 -0.37
N TYR A 52 -17.44 -1.48 -1.01
CA TYR A 52 -18.34 -2.51 -1.53
C TYR A 52 -17.93 -3.91 -1.04
N TYR A 53 -18.89 -4.69 -0.54
CA TYR A 53 -18.64 -5.95 0.18
C TYR A 53 -17.85 -7.01 -0.62
N TRP A 54 -18.00 -7.04 -1.95
CA TRP A 54 -17.54 -8.17 -2.77
C TRP A 54 -16.03 -8.40 -2.68
N LEU A 55 -15.21 -7.33 -2.68
CA LEU A 55 -13.76 -7.45 -2.57
C LEU A 55 -13.34 -8.11 -1.25
N TYR A 56 -14.00 -7.73 -0.14
CA TYR A 56 -13.75 -8.30 1.18
C TYR A 56 -14.13 -9.77 1.23
N LEU A 57 -15.28 -10.13 0.64
CA LEU A 57 -15.75 -11.50 0.58
C LEU A 57 -14.79 -12.40 -0.24
N GLU A 58 -14.36 -11.96 -1.42
CA GLU A 58 -13.46 -12.74 -2.27
C GLU A 58 -12.06 -12.89 -1.65
N LEU A 59 -11.52 -11.83 -1.04
CA LEU A 59 -10.25 -11.92 -0.31
C LEU A 59 -10.34 -12.86 0.89
N ALA A 60 -11.44 -12.81 1.65
CA ALA A 60 -11.66 -13.73 2.76
C ALA A 60 -11.75 -15.19 2.27
N ASN A 61 -12.53 -15.46 1.22
CA ASN A 61 -12.63 -16.79 0.61
C ASN A 61 -11.28 -17.30 0.09
N PHE A 62 -10.45 -16.43 -0.48
CA PHE A 62 -9.09 -16.78 -0.89
C PHE A 62 -8.24 -17.24 0.29
N TYR A 63 -8.24 -16.50 1.40
CA TYR A 63 -7.43 -16.84 2.57
C TYR A 63 -7.96 -18.06 3.34
N LYS A 64 -9.28 -18.27 3.35
CA LYS A 64 -9.90 -19.50 3.84
C LYS A 64 -9.35 -20.71 3.08
N LYS A 65 -9.35 -20.68 1.75
CA LYS A 65 -8.81 -21.75 0.90
C LYS A 65 -7.31 -22.01 1.13
N LYS A 66 -6.57 -21.01 1.63
CA LYS A 66 -5.15 -21.13 2.00
C LYS A 66 -4.93 -21.61 3.44
N GLY A 67 -5.99 -21.95 4.17
CA GLY A 67 -5.92 -22.35 5.58
C GLY A 67 -5.59 -21.21 6.54
N LYS A 68 -5.76 -19.94 6.11
CA LYS A 68 -5.48 -18.75 6.91
C LYS A 68 -6.79 -18.10 7.35
N GLU A 69 -7.55 -18.80 8.17
CA GLU A 69 -8.91 -18.39 8.55
C GLU A 69 -8.92 -17.09 9.37
N GLY A 70 -7.95 -16.87 10.26
CA GLY A 70 -7.83 -15.62 11.02
C GLY A 70 -7.63 -14.37 10.13
N LEU A 71 -7.02 -14.50 8.94
CA LEU A 71 -6.99 -13.41 7.95
C LEU A 71 -8.39 -13.17 7.36
N SER A 72 -9.12 -14.25 7.12
CA SER A 72 -10.48 -14.18 6.57
C SER A 72 -11.40 -13.43 7.53
N VAL A 73 -11.34 -13.77 8.83
CA VAL A 73 -12.06 -13.06 9.90
C VAL A 73 -11.68 -11.58 9.94
N TYR A 74 -10.38 -11.26 9.96
CA TYR A 74 -9.90 -9.87 9.96
C TYR A 74 -10.44 -9.07 8.77
N ILE A 75 -10.42 -9.65 7.56
CA ILE A 75 -10.89 -8.97 6.36
C ILE A 75 -12.39 -8.70 6.44
N LEU A 76 -13.19 -9.70 6.83
CA LEU A 76 -14.64 -9.54 6.98
C LEU A 76 -14.98 -8.48 8.02
N GLN A 77 -14.32 -8.51 9.19
CA GLN A 77 -14.48 -7.51 10.24
C GLN A 77 -14.13 -6.10 9.75
N LYS A 78 -13.01 -5.93 9.02
CA LYS A 78 -12.65 -4.64 8.43
C LYS A 78 -13.69 -4.12 7.44
N GLY A 79 -14.32 -4.98 6.66
CA GLY A 79 -15.44 -4.58 5.78
C GLY A 79 -16.65 -4.09 6.57
N ILE A 80 -16.99 -4.79 7.67
CA ILE A 80 -18.11 -4.41 8.55
C ILE A 80 -17.83 -3.09 9.27
N GLU A 81 -16.63 -2.92 9.84
CA GLU A 81 -16.17 -1.69 10.50
C GLU A 81 -16.25 -0.48 9.56
N ASN A 82 -15.87 -0.66 8.30
CA ASN A 82 -15.93 0.37 7.27
C ASN A 82 -17.35 0.66 6.74
N LYS A 83 -18.38 -0.05 7.22
CA LYS A 83 -19.78 0.10 6.79
C LYS A 83 -19.95 -0.01 5.26
N VAL A 84 -19.27 -0.97 4.64
CA VAL A 84 -19.36 -1.20 3.19
C VAL A 84 -20.80 -1.45 2.76
N TYR A 85 -21.13 -1.11 1.51
CA TYR A 85 -22.44 -1.39 0.93
C TYR A 85 -22.71 -2.90 0.93
N LYS A 86 -23.89 -3.29 1.43
CA LYS A 86 -24.32 -4.67 1.68
C LYS A 86 -23.46 -5.42 2.71
N ASN A 87 -23.07 -4.76 3.81
CA ASN A 87 -22.29 -5.39 4.88
C ASN A 87 -23.03 -6.53 5.60
N GLU A 88 -24.36 -6.65 5.44
CA GLU A 88 -25.15 -7.74 6.03
C GLU A 88 -24.67 -9.10 5.52
N ILE A 89 -24.24 -9.17 4.25
CA ILE A 89 -23.65 -10.38 3.65
C ILE A 89 -22.34 -10.75 4.36
N LEU A 90 -21.51 -9.76 4.73
CA LEU A 90 -20.27 -10.02 5.46
C LEU A 90 -20.55 -10.53 6.87
N ILE A 91 -21.56 -9.97 7.54
CA ILE A 91 -21.99 -10.40 8.88
C ILE A 91 -22.48 -11.85 8.84
N GLU A 92 -23.30 -12.22 7.84
CA GLU A 92 -23.79 -13.59 7.67
C GLU A 92 -22.63 -14.57 7.45
N VAL A 93 -21.68 -14.22 6.58
CA VAL A 93 -20.51 -15.07 6.31
C VAL A 93 -19.61 -15.20 7.53
N LEU A 94 -19.48 -14.14 8.34
CA LEU A 94 -18.65 -14.12 9.54
C LEU A 94 -19.12 -15.13 10.60
N LYS A 95 -20.42 -15.44 10.67
CA LYS A 95 -20.97 -16.48 11.57
C LYS A 95 -20.35 -17.87 11.33
N ASN A 96 -19.89 -18.15 10.12
CA ASN A 96 -19.22 -19.41 9.80
C ASN A 96 -17.81 -19.53 10.39
N TYR A 97 -17.30 -18.48 11.05
CA TYR A 97 -15.97 -18.43 11.67
C TYR A 97 -16.06 -18.28 13.21
N GLU A 98 -17.18 -18.68 13.80
CA GLU A 98 -17.34 -18.68 15.26
C GLU A 98 -16.19 -19.43 15.95
N GLY A 99 -15.54 -18.77 16.93
CA GLY A 99 -14.40 -19.30 17.67
C GLY A 99 -13.02 -19.04 17.05
N ILE A 100 -12.94 -18.38 15.89
CA ILE A 100 -11.66 -18.03 15.26
C ILE A 100 -11.32 -16.58 15.56
N GLU A 101 -10.16 -16.35 16.18
CA GLU A 101 -9.67 -15.01 16.45
C GLU A 101 -9.08 -14.36 15.19
N PRO A 102 -9.36 -13.07 14.95
CA PRO A 102 -8.74 -12.32 13.86
C PRO A 102 -7.23 -12.16 14.12
N VAL A 103 -6.45 -12.18 13.04
CA VAL A 103 -5.03 -11.84 13.14
C VAL A 103 -4.82 -10.35 13.42
N THR A 104 -3.63 -10.01 13.92
CA THR A 104 -3.25 -8.61 14.15
C THR A 104 -3.18 -7.81 12.84
N GLU A 105 -3.42 -6.51 12.92
CA GLU A 105 -3.37 -5.60 11.77
C GLU A 105 -2.02 -5.63 11.04
N ASN A 106 -0.91 -5.61 11.79
CA ASN A 106 0.43 -5.69 11.20
C ASN A 106 0.67 -7.01 10.44
N TYR A 107 0.08 -8.11 10.90
CA TYR A 107 0.14 -9.37 10.19
C TYR A 107 -0.72 -9.28 8.92
N ALA A 108 -1.97 -8.86 9.04
CA ALA A 108 -2.90 -8.72 7.90
C ALA A 108 -2.37 -7.80 6.79
N HIS A 109 -1.77 -6.67 7.15
CA HIS A 109 -1.25 -5.70 6.20
C HIS A 109 -0.21 -6.31 5.24
N LYS A 110 0.64 -7.22 5.72
CA LYS A 110 1.64 -7.90 4.87
C LYS A 110 1.01 -8.78 3.79
N TYR A 111 -0.16 -9.34 4.06
CA TYR A 111 -0.88 -10.22 3.14
C TYR A 111 -1.82 -9.45 2.21
N LEU A 112 -2.41 -8.36 2.69
CA LEU A 112 -3.32 -7.53 1.89
C LEU A 112 -2.59 -6.60 0.93
N TYR A 113 -1.35 -6.24 1.24
CA TYR A 113 -0.50 -5.38 0.40
C TYR A 113 0.85 -6.07 0.10
N PRO A 114 0.84 -7.20 -0.61
CA PRO A 114 2.07 -7.88 -0.97
C PRO A 114 2.94 -6.97 -1.85
N LYS A 115 4.26 -7.08 -1.72
CA LYS A 115 5.21 -6.32 -2.55
C LYS A 115 5.44 -7.03 -3.88
N GLY A 116 5.55 -6.26 -4.96
CA GLY A 116 5.90 -6.79 -6.29
C GLY A 116 4.90 -7.79 -6.87
N PHE A 117 3.60 -7.67 -6.55
CA PHE A 117 2.61 -8.60 -7.08
C PHE A 117 2.34 -8.32 -8.57
N LYS A 118 2.06 -9.36 -9.35
CA LYS A 118 1.78 -9.24 -10.79
C LYS A 118 0.26 -9.17 -11.02
N ALA A 119 -0.19 -8.22 -11.82
CA ALA A 119 -1.57 -8.09 -12.27
C ALA A 119 -1.63 -7.32 -13.59
N LEU A 120 -2.52 -7.74 -14.52
CA LEU A 120 -2.67 -7.12 -15.85
C LEU A 120 -1.33 -7.02 -16.62
N GLY A 121 -0.49 -8.04 -16.51
CA GLY A 121 0.82 -8.09 -17.18
C GLY A 121 1.91 -7.20 -16.58
N LYS A 122 1.63 -6.42 -15.51
CA LYS A 122 2.56 -5.49 -14.86
C LYS A 122 2.87 -5.91 -13.41
N ILE A 123 4.03 -5.51 -12.90
CA ILE A 123 4.41 -5.61 -11.48
C ILE A 123 3.92 -4.37 -10.72
N TRP A 124 3.28 -4.59 -9.57
CA TRP A 124 2.68 -3.56 -8.72
C TRP A 124 3.27 -3.58 -7.31
N ASN A 125 3.20 -2.44 -6.61
CA ASN A 125 3.75 -2.27 -5.27
C ASN A 125 5.21 -2.74 -5.17
N GLU A 126 5.99 -2.45 -6.23
CA GLU A 126 7.40 -2.78 -6.28
C GLU A 126 8.15 -1.93 -5.26
N PHE A 127 9.03 -2.58 -4.51
CA PHE A 127 9.95 -1.87 -3.65
C PHE A 127 11.03 -1.27 -4.53
N ILE A 128 10.91 0.02 -4.84
CA ILE A 128 12.01 0.77 -5.43
C ILE A 128 13.05 0.89 -4.32
N ASN A 129 14.09 0.07 -4.39
CA ASN A 129 15.30 0.33 -3.62
C ASN A 129 15.91 1.57 -4.27
N VAL A 130 15.54 2.74 -3.77
CA VAL A 130 16.20 3.98 -4.16
C VAL A 130 17.59 3.88 -3.55
N ASN A 131 18.49 3.19 -4.24
CA ASN A 131 19.91 3.42 -4.05
C ASN A 131 20.08 4.91 -4.29
N TYR A 132 20.33 5.67 -3.23
CA TYR A 132 20.64 7.08 -3.29
C TYR A 132 22.02 7.28 -3.94
N CYS A 133 22.12 6.93 -5.22
CA CYS A 133 23.11 7.49 -6.11
C CYS A 133 22.32 8.41 -7.03
N LYS A 134 22.01 9.62 -6.55
CA LYS A 134 21.56 10.68 -7.45
C LYS A 134 22.69 10.94 -8.44
N GLU A 135 22.45 10.65 -9.71
CA GLU A 135 23.10 11.36 -10.79
C GLU A 135 22.98 12.86 -10.50
N GLY A 136 24.12 13.51 -10.30
CA GLY A 136 24.20 14.88 -9.79
C GLY A 136 25.03 15.02 -8.52
N ILE A 137 26.17 14.33 -8.43
CA ILE A 137 27.23 14.70 -7.50
C ILE A 137 27.87 15.99 -8.03
N LEU A 138 27.65 17.07 -7.29
CA LEU A 138 28.41 18.30 -7.36
C LEU A 138 29.92 17.95 -7.33
N LYS A 139 30.66 18.41 -8.34
CA LYS A 139 32.12 18.54 -8.25
C LYS A 139 32.44 19.51 -7.11
N ASN A 140 32.67 18.98 -5.92
CA ASN A 140 33.71 19.41 -4.97
C ASN A 140 33.63 18.57 -3.68
N GLY A 141 34.39 17.47 -3.64
CA GLY A 141 35.32 17.27 -2.53
C GLY A 141 35.00 16.31 -1.40
N THR A 142 33.86 15.62 -1.33
CA THR A 142 33.69 14.51 -0.37
C THR A 142 32.69 13.47 -0.87
N GLU A 143 33.13 12.21 -0.90
CA GLU A 143 32.48 11.07 -1.54
C GLU A 143 31.09 10.74 -0.96
N CYS A 144 30.18 10.28 -1.81
CA CYS A 144 28.89 9.74 -1.38
C CYS A 144 29.06 8.28 -0.93
N ILE A 145 28.64 7.98 0.30
CA ILE A 145 28.64 6.62 0.84
C ILE A 145 27.24 6.00 0.74
N SER A 146 27.18 4.70 0.47
CA SER A 146 25.95 3.92 0.49
C SER A 146 25.31 3.88 1.89
N LEU A 147 24.01 3.55 2.00
CA LEU A 147 23.35 3.39 3.30
C LEU A 147 24.01 2.29 4.17
N GLU A 148 24.56 1.27 3.51
CA GLU A 148 25.29 0.19 4.17
C GLU A 148 26.64 0.67 4.69
N GLU A 149 27.38 1.47 3.92
CA GLU A 149 28.60 2.15 4.39
C GLU A 149 28.29 3.12 5.52
N TYR A 150 27.19 3.89 5.46
CA TYR A 150 26.76 4.75 6.56
C TYR A 150 26.53 3.96 7.85
N ARG A 151 25.83 2.82 7.78
CA ARG A 151 25.59 1.94 8.93
C ARG A 151 26.87 1.32 9.46
N PHE A 152 27.81 1.00 8.57
CA PHE A 152 29.10 0.45 8.95
C PHE A 152 29.99 1.49 9.65
N LEU A 153 30.05 2.72 9.12
CA LEU A 153 30.86 3.82 9.65
C LEU A 153 30.31 4.34 10.99
N SER A 154 28.99 4.55 11.10
CA SER A 154 28.35 4.99 12.34
C SER A 154 28.47 4.00 13.51
N ARG A 155 28.73 2.72 13.23
CA ARG A 155 29.00 1.71 14.25
C ARG A 155 30.44 1.67 14.72
N LYS A 156 31.39 2.07 13.87
CA LYS A 156 32.83 1.96 14.14
C LYS A 156 33.41 3.18 14.81
N SER A 157 32.77 4.32 14.68
CA SER A 157 33.32 5.57 15.15
C SER A 157 32.18 6.41 15.71
N GLY A 158 32.34 6.91 16.95
CA GLY A 158 31.36 7.75 17.65
C GLY A 158 31.14 9.13 17.02
N TRP A 159 31.04 9.19 15.69
CA TRP A 159 30.84 10.41 14.91
C TRP A 159 29.35 10.72 14.87
N VAL A 160 29.00 11.91 15.37
CA VAL A 160 27.72 12.55 15.08
C VAL A 160 27.88 13.24 13.74
N ILE A 161 27.45 12.58 12.66
CA ILE A 161 27.41 13.20 11.33
C ILE A 161 26.14 14.05 11.26
N ASN A 162 26.33 15.37 11.10
CA ASN A 162 25.27 16.38 11.08
C ASN A 162 24.19 16.05 10.03
N ARG A 163 22.91 16.09 10.41
CA ARG A 163 21.73 15.86 9.54
C ARG A 163 21.48 17.02 8.57
N GLY A 164 22.52 17.57 7.96
CA GLY A 164 22.42 18.60 6.95
C GLY A 164 21.91 18.01 5.63
N CYS A 165 20.72 18.42 5.20
CA CYS A 165 20.09 18.11 3.92
C CYS A 165 19.56 16.67 3.71
N MET A 166 18.62 16.26 4.56
CA MET A 166 17.60 15.28 4.14
C MET A 166 16.34 16.03 3.67
N LYS A 167 16.28 16.39 2.38
CA LYS A 167 14.98 16.68 1.76
C LYS A 167 14.31 15.34 1.46
N ILE A 168 13.51 14.86 2.41
CA ILE A 168 12.62 13.72 2.21
C ILE A 168 11.43 14.25 1.42
N GLU A 169 11.53 14.24 0.09
CA GLU A 169 10.34 14.30 -0.76
C GLU A 169 9.78 12.88 -0.85
N CYS A 170 9.00 12.51 0.16
CA CYS A 170 8.01 11.46 0.00
C CYS A 170 7.01 11.97 -1.04
N MET A 171 7.09 11.47 -2.28
CA MET A 171 5.96 11.56 -3.22
C MET A 171 4.83 10.65 -2.70
N ARG A 172 4.15 11.12 -1.66
CA ARG A 172 2.84 10.64 -1.24
C ARG A 172 1.84 11.20 -2.24
N GLY A 173 1.16 10.31 -2.95
CA GLY A 173 -0.02 10.67 -3.73
C GLY A 173 -1.01 11.43 -2.85
N SER A 174 -1.58 12.47 -3.44
CA SER A 174 -2.53 13.42 -2.89
C SER A 174 -3.60 12.77 -2.00
N GLY A 175 -3.69 13.25 -0.76
CA GLY A 175 -4.70 12.83 0.22
C GLY A 175 -4.31 13.35 1.59
N GLU A 176 -5.01 14.39 2.03
CA GLU A 176 -4.84 15.10 3.30
C GLU A 176 -4.89 14.14 4.49
N GLU A 177 -3.90 14.21 5.38
CA GLU A 177 -4.05 14.10 6.84
C GLU A 177 -2.68 14.19 7.57
N GLY A 178 -2.52 15.29 8.31
CA GLY A 178 -1.79 15.43 9.59
C GLY A 178 -0.36 14.89 9.72
N CYS A 179 0.65 15.67 9.36
CA CYS A 179 1.96 15.58 10.03
C CYS A 179 1.90 16.40 11.32
N VAL A 180 1.77 15.73 12.47
CA VAL A 180 1.95 16.38 13.78
C VAL A 180 3.44 16.69 13.96
N LYS A 181 3.77 17.98 14.03
CA LYS A 181 5.07 18.51 14.41
C LYS A 181 5.43 18.00 15.81
N GLY A 182 6.51 17.21 15.91
CA GLY A 182 7.25 17.08 17.15
C GLY A 182 7.98 18.38 17.44
N SER A 183 7.74 18.93 18.63
CA SER A 183 8.34 20.13 19.19
C SER A 183 9.87 20.04 19.27
N GLY A 184 10.54 20.92 18.54
CA GLY A 184 11.96 21.22 18.66
C GLY A 184 12.16 22.59 18.06
N GLU A 185 12.18 23.60 18.92
CA GLU A 185 12.58 24.97 18.58
C GLU A 185 14.03 24.92 18.07
N GLU A 186 14.26 25.38 16.84
CA GLU A 186 15.55 25.91 16.39
C GLU A 186 15.30 26.64 15.07
N GLY A 187 15.20 27.96 15.16
CA GLY A 187 15.02 28.85 14.02
C GLY A 187 16.27 28.87 13.16
N CYS A 188 16.11 28.70 11.84
CA CYS A 188 17.18 29.03 10.90
C CYS A 188 17.20 30.54 10.69
N VAL A 189 18.18 31.20 11.32
CA VAL A 189 18.56 32.58 11.06
C VAL A 189 19.14 32.65 9.65
N LYS A 190 18.70 33.65 8.88
CA LYS A 190 19.19 33.98 7.55
C LYS A 190 20.62 34.52 7.68
N GLY A 191 21.60 33.77 7.19
CA GLY A 191 23.01 34.18 7.15
C GLY A 191 23.60 33.84 5.80
N GLU A 192 23.95 34.88 5.05
CA GLU A 192 24.56 34.83 3.73
C GLU A 192 25.98 34.25 3.80
N CYS A 193 26.38 33.55 2.74
CA CYS A 193 27.72 32.99 2.62
C CYS A 193 28.73 34.07 2.25
N ILE A 194 29.54 34.52 3.21
CA ILE A 194 31.02 34.59 3.18
C ILE A 194 31.53 34.28 4.59
#